data_AF-D6PKL4-F1
#
_entry.id   AF-D6PKL4-F1
#
_cell.length_a   1.000
_cell.length_b   1.000
_cell.length_c   1.000
_cell.angle_alpha   90.00
_cell.angle_beta   90.00
_cell.angle_gamma   90.00
#
_symmetry.space_group_name_H-M   'P 1'
#
loop_
_entity.id
_entity.type
_entity.pdbx_description
1 polymer ?
#
loop_
_entity_poly.entity_id
_entity_poly.type
_entity_poly.pdbx_seq_one_letter_code
_entity_poly.pdbx_strand_id
1 'polypeptide(L)' 'MLESNLVEGNQKINSREKLKYGQSITDSCIGWNETEEIILSLDEALKNNL' A
#
# COMPACT_ATOMS: atom_id res chain seq x y z
N MET A 1 -1.08 11.54 3.68
CA MET A 1 -1.94 10.69 2.84
C MET A 1 -1.04 9.67 2.18
N LEU A 2 -1.42 8.39 2.19
CA LEU A 2 -0.64 7.28 1.62
C LEU A 2 -1.51 6.51 0.62
N GLU A 3 -0.93 6.07 -0.49
CA GLU A 3 -1.58 5.12 -1.40
C GLU A 3 -0.97 3.73 -1.20
N SER A 4 -1.77 2.81 -0.67
CA SER A 4 -1.37 1.45 -0.36
C SER A 4 -2.32 0.42 -0.93
N ASN A 5 -1.80 -0.77 -1.19
CA ASN A 5 -2.59 -1.94 -1.55
C ASN A 5 -1.92 -3.20 -0.98
N LEU A 6 -2.53 -4.38 -1.16
CA LEU A 6 -1.97 -5.62 -0.63
C LEU A 6 -0.59 -5.93 -1.23
N VAL A 7 -0.45 -5.67 -2.53
CA VAL A 7 0.77 -5.89 -3.31
C VAL A 7 1.28 -4.55 -3.81
N GLU A 8 2.59 -4.33 -3.63
CA GLU A 8 3.29 -3.13 -4.07
C GLU A 8 3.28 -2.91 -5.60
N GLY A 9 3.55 -1.66 -5.99
CA GLY A 9 3.62 -1.22 -7.37
C GLY A 9 2.25 -1.07 -8.04
N ASN A 10 2.25 -1.13 -9.36
CA ASN A 10 1.04 -1.18 -10.17
C ASN A 10 1.13 -2.26 -11.27
N GLN A 11 0.00 -2.49 -11.92
CA GLN A 11 -0.13 -3.35 -13.09
C GLN A 11 -0.97 -2.63 -14.15
N LYS A 12 -0.78 -3.00 -15.42
CA LYS A 12 -1.63 -2.49 -16.51
C LYS A 12 -2.97 -3.21 -16.51
N ILE A 13 -4.03 -2.48 -16.89
CA ILE A 13 -5.36 -3.05 -17.11
C ILE A 13 -5.25 -4.21 -18.10
N ASN A 14 -5.83 -5.34 -17.74
CA ASN A 14 -5.82 -6.58 -18.52
C ASN A 14 -7.09 -7.38 -18.27
N SER A 15 -7.24 -8.52 -18.93
CA SER A 15 -8.30 -9.47 -18.63
C SER A 15 -8.20 -9.95 -17.17
N ARG A 16 -9.36 -10.21 -16.55
CA ARG A 16 -9.47 -10.43 -15.10
C ARG A 16 -8.56 -11.55 -14.59
N GLU A 17 -8.41 -12.61 -15.36
CA GLU A 17 -7.58 -13.78 -15.04
C GLU A 17 -6.08 -13.49 -15.06
N LYS A 18 -5.65 -12.38 -15.67
CA LYS A 18 -4.25 -11.93 -15.69
C LYS A 18 -3.94 -10.86 -14.64
N LEU A 19 -4.96 -10.31 -13.98
CA LEU A 19 -4.76 -9.31 -12.94
C LEU A 19 -4.32 -9.99 -11.65
N LYS A 20 -3.24 -9.46 -11.06
CA LYS A 20 -2.81 -9.83 -9.73
C LYS A 20 -3.76 -9.20 -8.72
N TYR A 21 -4.43 -10.02 -7.93
CA TYR A 21 -5.31 -9.52 -6.87
C TYR A 21 -4.54 -8.66 -5.88
N GLY A 22 -5.10 -7.49 -5.54
CA GLY A 22 -4.52 -6.58 -4.57
C GLY A 22 -3.33 -5.74 -5.07
N GLN A 23 -3.07 -5.67 -6.39
CA GLN A 23 -2.10 -4.74 -6.97
C GLN A 23 -2.85 -3.63 -7.74
N SER A 24 -2.45 -2.37 -7.56
CA SER A 24 -3.11 -1.21 -8.18
C SER A 24 -3.11 -1.27 -9.70
N ILE A 25 -4.19 -0.83 -10.36
CA ILE A 25 -4.27 -0.69 -11.83
C ILE A 25 -4.05 0.76 -12.32
N THR A 26 -3.86 1.69 -11.38
CA THR A 26 -3.64 3.11 -11.61
C THR A 26 -2.21 3.47 -11.21
N ASP A 27 -2.04 4.32 -10.18
CA ASP A 27 -0.76 4.72 -9.64
C ASP A 27 -0.16 3.61 -8.77
N SER A 28 1.18 3.62 -8.67
CA SER A 28 1.90 2.62 -7.87
C SER A 28 1.67 2.84 -6.38
N CYS A 29 1.33 1.76 -5.68
CA CYS A 29 1.11 1.77 -4.23
C CYS A 29 2.24 1.08 -3.48
N ILE A 30 2.42 1.41 -2.21
CA ILE A 30 3.21 0.57 -1.28
C ILE A 30 2.45 -0.72 -0.95
N GLY A 31 3.18 -1.76 -0.56
CA GLY A 31 2.61 -3.04 -0.15
C GLY A 31 2.10 -3.05 1.31
N TRP A 32 1.45 -4.15 1.71
CA TRP A 32 0.86 -4.27 3.04
C TRP A 32 1.88 -4.16 4.18
N ASN A 33 3.04 -4.84 4.06
CA ASN A 33 4.06 -4.83 5.11
C ASN A 33 4.58 -3.41 5.38
N GLU A 34 4.92 -2.67 4.33
CA GLU A 34 5.37 -1.28 4.45
C GLU A 34 4.25 -0.36 4.99
N THR A 35 3.00 -0.63 4.62
CA THR A 35 1.85 0.11 5.17
C THR A 35 1.74 -0.07 6.67
N GLU A 36 1.82 -1.31 7.15
CA GLU A 36 1.77 -1.63 8.59
C GLU A 36 2.93 -0.95 9.34
N GLU A 37 4.15 -1.05 8.81
CA GLU A 37 5.34 -0.40 9.38
C GLU A 37 5.16 1.12 9.50
N ILE A 38 4.67 1.79 8.45
CA ILE A 38 4.48 3.24 8.46
C ILE A 38 3.39 3.65 9.45
N ILE A 39 2.27 2.93 9.51
CA ILE A 39 1.16 3.26 10.43
C ILE A 39 1.59 3.09 11.89
N LEU A 40 2.29 2.00 12.22
CA LEU A 40 2.83 1.80 13.57
C LEU A 40 3.89 2.84 13.93
N SER A 41 4.75 3.20 12.98
CA SER A 41 5.74 4.26 13.19
C SER A 41 5.09 5.62 13.44
N LEU A 42 3.98 5.91 12.74
CA LEU A 42 3.22 7.15 12.93
C LEU A 42 2.53 7.19 14.30
N ASP A 43 1.94 6.09 14.74
CA ASP A 43 1.34 5.98 16.08
C ASP A 43 2.38 6.23 17.19
N GLU A 44 3.57 5.60 17.09
CA GLU A 44 4.68 5.86 18.01
C GLU A 44 5.14 7.32 17.98
N ALA A 45 5.24 7.93 16.79
CA ALA A 45 5.61 9.34 16.67
C ALA A 45 4.58 10.27 17.31
N LEU A 46 3.28 9.95 17.22
CA LEU A 46 2.23 10.75 17.85
C LEU A 46 2.23 10.62 19.37
N LYS A 47 2.45 9.41 19.90
CA LYS A 47 2.57 9.17 21.34
C LYS A 47 3.77 9.88 21.96
N ASN A 48 4.89 9.96 21.25
CA ASN A 48 6.11 10.60 21.74
C ASN A 48 6.11 12.14 21.62
N ASN A 49 5.15 12.72 20.88
CA ASN A 49 5.00 14.17 20.69
C ASN A 49 3.81 14.76 21.48
N LEU A 50 3.19 13.98 22.36
CA LEU A 50 2.12 14.37 23.30
C LEU A 50 2.62 14.22 24.74
#